data_AF-A0A7V6GVP3-F1
#
_entry.id   AF-A0A7V6GVP3-F1
#
_cell.length_a   1.000
_cell.length_b   1.000
_cell.length_c   1.000
_cell.angle_alpha   90.00
_cell.angle_beta   90.00
_cell.angle_gamma   90.00
#
_symmetry.space_group_name_H-M   'P 1'
#
loop_
_entity.id
_entity.type
_entity.pdbx_description
1 polymer ?
#
loop_
_entity_poly.entity_id
_entity_poly.type
_entity_poly.pdbx_seq_one_letter_code
_entity_poly.pdbx_strand_id
1 'polypeptide(L)'
;MENRKKRFAILIIAAVIIVIAASLLFLFRDRLFKKDNFVVTTFNSDIVIKRTDANESLDMPYRYTKALMDNLFIFRQEIAGINIASVKYNMSENYIDWHTPEGVLTDTDRGKGKQVIEAVKYFKGISTLSSIVADKEDCKITIYEGYSEDLLMHDYQNFAIIPSSMSKYFNKDLPADGKVLNIRNMRYGSMLHFTIIGEYKTEEEYDTLYVTYTGLSTLIRAGRTDILNHVDCLEIDVNEDKDLNKLMRFLSEYYADAQVLSQYTERNNIYNDPYQYMFVHSMDIEPIELKENVIYEKSIITISRMDGKEDLEMSHVYADALIKGYNKYSQCITDLDISTGVKGINPADYPLGSEAFWNQPVYQLLLKYDTVYEAKLKETLGVFPCYHQAVTSINEILRMKKDCKVTYYLNYMNSDLIVPRQKDLLGKIKGYAIVPKPLHEATSDLPNFNNHIVEVYESRVYVGIGGVDPSQIDRSPHFRAQFKIIGYYETTDPYDTVFVTYVGCNEKYKSGAFKNEHIESITMKTKGDVEISPLINFLKLYFAPSENVAEYAGSTNELGLAYEYSFTMKEIAE
;
A
#
# COMPACT_ATOMS: atom_id res chain seq x y z
N MET A 1 -68.07 2.16 43.98
CA MET A 1 -67.12 1.23 44.66
C MET A 1 -65.92 0.86 43.76
N GLU A 2 -66.07 0.83 42.44
CA GLU A 2 -64.98 0.54 41.47
C GLU A 2 -63.82 1.55 41.46
N ASN A 3 -64.09 2.85 41.55
CA ASN A 3 -63.01 3.87 41.49
C ASN A 3 -62.05 3.84 42.69
N ARG A 4 -62.50 3.35 43.86
CA ARG A 4 -61.62 3.13 45.02
C ARG A 4 -60.72 1.90 44.82
N LYS A 5 -61.25 0.82 44.23
CA LYS A 5 -60.46 -0.39 43.92
C LYS A 5 -59.40 -0.12 42.85
N LYS A 6 -59.71 0.66 41.81
CA LYS A 6 -58.72 1.08 40.79
C LYS A 6 -57.61 1.95 41.37
N ARG A 7 -57.94 2.94 42.22
CA ARG A 7 -56.93 3.77 42.91
C ARG A 7 -56.04 2.96 43.87
N PHE A 8 -56.61 1.99 44.57
CA PHE A 8 -55.85 1.11 45.47
C PHE A 8 -54.93 0.16 44.69
N ALA A 9 -55.38 -0.37 43.54
CA ALA A 9 -54.55 -1.18 42.65
C ALA A 9 -53.37 -0.39 42.05
N ILE A 10 -53.59 0.86 41.64
CA ILE A 10 -52.52 1.74 41.12
C ILE A 10 -51.48 2.03 42.22
N LEU A 11 -51.91 2.27 43.46
CA LEU A 11 -51.00 2.48 44.59
C LEU A 11 -50.16 1.24 44.91
N ILE A 12 -50.74 0.04 44.82
CA ILE A 12 -50.01 -1.22 45.02
C ILE A 12 -48.99 -1.43 43.91
N ILE A 13 -49.36 -1.19 42.64
CA ILE A 13 -48.43 -1.32 41.51
C ILE A 13 -47.27 -0.32 41.65
N ALA A 14 -47.57 0.94 42.02
CA ALA A 14 -46.54 1.95 42.25
C ALA A 14 -45.59 1.56 43.38
N ALA A 15 -46.12 1.02 44.50
CA ALA A 15 -45.30 0.55 45.60
C ALA A 15 -44.40 -0.63 45.19
N VAL A 16 -44.92 -1.58 44.41
CA VAL A 16 -44.14 -2.71 43.87
C VAL A 16 -43.05 -2.23 42.93
N ILE A 17 -43.32 -1.27 42.04
CA ILE A 17 -42.32 -0.69 41.13
C ILE A 17 -41.22 0.02 41.93
N ILE A 18 -41.57 0.77 42.98
CA ILE A 18 -40.58 1.45 43.84
C ILE A 18 -39.71 0.43 44.58
N VAL A 19 -40.29 -0.67 45.07
CA VAL A 19 -39.52 -1.74 45.72
C VAL A 19 -38.61 -2.46 44.72
N ILE A 20 -39.08 -2.72 43.49
CA ILE A 20 -38.25 -3.31 42.43
C ILE A 20 -37.13 -2.35 42.03
N ALA A 21 -37.42 -1.06 41.85
CA ALA A 21 -36.42 -0.05 41.52
C ALA A 21 -35.38 0.13 42.64
N ALA A 22 -35.81 0.13 43.90
CA ALA A 22 -34.91 0.18 45.05
C ALA A 22 -34.07 -1.09 45.18
N SER A 23 -34.64 -2.26 44.87
CA SER A 23 -33.93 -3.55 44.87
C SER A 23 -32.92 -3.63 43.74
N LEU A 24 -33.27 -3.15 42.53
CA LEU A 24 -32.35 -3.01 41.40
C LEU A 24 -31.24 -2.01 41.75
N LEU A 25 -31.57 -0.85 42.30
CA LEU A 25 -30.57 0.13 42.75
C LEU A 25 -29.66 -0.43 43.85
N PHE A 26 -30.16 -1.30 44.73
CA PHE A 26 -29.35 -1.96 45.75
C PHE A 26 -28.46 -3.07 45.18
N LEU A 27 -28.95 -3.85 44.22
CA LEU A 27 -28.18 -4.85 43.46
C LEU A 27 -27.11 -4.20 42.57
N PHE A 28 -27.40 -3.04 42.00
CA PHE A 28 -26.45 -2.25 41.21
C PHE A 28 -25.60 -1.29 42.06
N ARG A 29 -25.87 -1.14 43.37
CA ARG A 29 -25.12 -0.23 44.25
C ARG A 29 -23.64 -0.59 44.30
N ASP A 30 -23.33 -1.88 44.35
CA ASP A 30 -21.95 -2.38 44.35
C ASP A 30 -21.26 -2.26 42.97
N ARG A 31 -22.04 -2.21 41.87
CA ARG A 31 -21.53 -1.93 40.50
C ARG A 31 -21.37 -0.42 40.23
N LEU A 32 -22.23 0.43 40.79
CA LEU A 32 -22.25 1.88 40.55
C LEU A 32 -21.34 2.68 41.49
N PHE A 33 -21.02 2.18 42.68
CA PHE A 33 -20.30 2.96 43.72
C PHE A 33 -19.00 2.35 44.24
N LYS A 34 -18.47 1.30 43.61
CA LYS A 34 -17.07 0.89 43.85
C LYS A 34 -16.12 1.85 43.15
N LYS A 35 -15.72 2.90 43.88
CA LYS A 35 -14.42 3.55 43.66
C LYS A 35 -13.31 2.50 43.73
N ASP A 36 -12.35 2.63 42.82
CA ASP A 36 -11.11 1.85 42.63
C ASP A 36 -11.20 0.56 41.79
N ASN A 37 -11.94 0.54 40.67
CA ASN A 37 -11.83 -0.53 39.67
C ASN A 37 -12.03 0.02 38.24
N PHE A 38 -11.04 -0.17 37.36
CA PHE A 38 -11.17 0.08 35.92
C PHE A 38 -12.14 -0.95 35.32
N VAL A 39 -13.23 -0.50 34.71
CA VAL A 39 -14.03 -1.32 33.79
C VAL A 39 -13.48 -1.03 32.41
N VAL A 40 -12.63 -1.93 31.89
CA VAL A 40 -12.09 -1.81 30.54
C VAL A 40 -13.25 -2.03 29.57
N THR A 41 -13.66 -0.99 28.84
CA THR A 41 -14.64 -1.09 27.75
C THR A 41 -13.96 -1.62 26.47
N THR A 42 -14.76 -2.08 25.50
CA THR A 42 -14.26 -2.38 24.14
C THR A 42 -13.45 -1.20 23.60
N PHE A 43 -12.39 -1.48 22.83
CA PHE A 43 -11.55 -0.46 22.21
C PHE A 43 -12.43 0.43 21.30
N ASN A 44 -12.31 1.75 21.44
CA ASN A 44 -13.07 2.69 20.63
C ASN A 44 -12.39 2.83 19.28
N SER A 45 -12.73 1.96 18.33
CA SER A 45 -12.10 1.95 17.02
C SER A 45 -12.87 2.80 16.01
N ASP A 46 -12.16 3.73 15.39
CA ASP A 46 -12.67 4.49 14.23
C ASP A 46 -12.34 3.78 12.92
N ILE A 47 -11.26 2.99 12.91
CA ILE A 47 -10.81 2.19 11.78
C ILE A 47 -10.60 0.75 12.24
N VAL A 48 -11.17 -0.20 11.50
CA VAL A 48 -11.01 -1.64 11.72
C VAL A 48 -10.49 -2.30 10.46
N ILE A 49 -9.40 -3.07 10.57
CA ILE A 49 -8.90 -3.88 9.47
C ILE A 49 -9.62 -5.23 9.43
N LYS A 50 -10.14 -5.60 8.26
CA LYS A 50 -10.90 -6.83 8.03
C LYS A 50 -10.41 -7.53 6.77
N ARG A 51 -10.76 -8.80 6.60
CA ARG A 51 -10.55 -9.51 5.34
C ARG A 51 -11.60 -9.16 4.30
N THR A 52 -11.16 -9.10 3.05
CA THR A 52 -12.05 -8.80 1.90
C THR A 52 -12.97 -9.96 1.54
N ASP A 53 -12.63 -11.19 1.94
CA ASP A 53 -13.45 -12.40 1.77
C ASP A 53 -14.46 -12.64 2.90
N ALA A 54 -14.60 -11.68 3.82
CA ALA A 54 -15.51 -11.73 4.97
C ALA A 54 -15.27 -12.89 5.97
N ASN A 55 -14.08 -13.51 5.95
CA ASN A 55 -13.70 -14.42 7.03
C ASN A 55 -13.55 -13.65 8.36
N GLU A 56 -14.01 -14.26 9.45
CA GLU A 56 -13.99 -13.68 10.80
C GLU A 56 -12.56 -13.56 11.34
N SER A 57 -11.70 -14.56 11.11
CA SER A 57 -10.29 -14.50 11.51
C SER A 57 -9.49 -13.62 10.57
N LEU A 58 -8.76 -12.64 11.11
CA LEU A 58 -7.93 -11.75 10.29
C LEU A 58 -6.76 -12.51 9.64
N ASP A 59 -6.15 -13.49 10.33
CA ASP A 59 -5.02 -14.31 9.87
C ASP A 59 -3.95 -13.52 9.09
N MET A 60 -3.67 -12.28 9.50
CA MET A 60 -2.85 -11.39 8.70
C MET A 60 -1.35 -11.60 8.98
N PRO A 61 -0.48 -11.55 7.95
CA PRO A 61 0.96 -11.61 8.17
C PRO A 61 1.48 -10.44 9.01
N TYR A 62 2.52 -10.70 9.80
CA TYR A 62 3.12 -9.70 10.70
C TYR A 62 3.55 -8.42 9.97
N ARG A 63 4.07 -8.53 8.74
CA ARG A 63 4.56 -7.39 7.93
C ARG A 63 3.57 -6.23 7.85
N TYR A 64 2.26 -6.50 7.78
CA TYR A 64 1.22 -5.50 7.67
C TYR A 64 1.12 -4.61 8.93
N THR A 65 1.08 -5.21 10.12
CA THR A 65 1.16 -4.44 11.38
C THR A 65 2.52 -3.78 11.59
N LYS A 66 3.60 -4.47 11.19
CA LYS A 66 4.97 -3.95 11.33
C LYS A 66 5.12 -2.63 10.57
N ALA A 67 4.57 -2.53 9.36
CA ALA A 67 4.62 -1.30 8.58
C ALA A 67 3.95 -0.12 9.30
N LEU A 68 2.79 -0.32 9.92
CA LEU A 68 2.14 0.73 10.72
C LEU A 68 3.01 1.09 11.93
N MET A 69 3.50 0.08 12.67
CA MET A 69 4.35 0.27 13.85
C MET A 69 5.63 1.06 13.55
N ASP A 70 6.33 0.72 12.45
CA ASP A 70 7.54 1.41 12.02
C ASP A 70 7.30 2.89 11.64
N ASN A 71 6.05 3.25 11.31
CA ASN A 71 5.67 4.60 10.88
C ASN A 71 4.83 5.37 11.92
N LEU A 72 4.64 4.85 13.14
CA LEU A 72 3.81 5.51 14.17
C LEU A 72 4.23 6.94 14.47
N PHE A 73 5.53 7.21 14.50
CA PHE A 73 6.04 8.54 14.77
C PHE A 73 5.60 9.58 13.72
N ILE A 74 5.38 9.14 12.46
CA ILE A 74 4.92 9.98 11.36
C ILE A 74 3.44 10.36 11.56
N PHE A 75 2.64 9.46 12.15
CA PHE A 75 1.20 9.61 12.33
C PHE A 75 0.80 9.91 13.78
N ARG A 76 1.74 10.38 14.61
CA ARG A 76 1.52 10.59 16.05
C ARG A 76 0.48 11.66 16.38
N GLN A 77 0.10 12.49 15.41
CA GLN A 77 -0.97 13.48 15.60
C GLN A 77 -2.32 12.91 15.18
N GLU A 78 -2.33 12.03 14.17
CA GLU A 78 -3.51 11.42 13.58
C GLU A 78 -4.01 10.21 14.37
N ILE A 79 -3.12 9.42 14.96
CA ILE A 79 -3.44 8.20 15.70
C ILE A 79 -3.51 8.50 17.21
N ALA A 80 -4.65 8.22 17.82
CA ALA A 80 -4.88 8.33 19.26
C ALA A 80 -4.53 7.03 20.00
N GLY A 81 -4.83 5.88 19.39
CA GLY A 81 -4.58 4.57 19.97
C GLY A 81 -4.56 3.46 18.92
N ILE A 82 -3.93 2.33 19.26
CA ILE A 82 -3.87 1.15 18.38
C ILE A 82 -4.10 -0.10 19.21
N ASN A 83 -5.04 -0.93 18.76
CA ASN A 83 -5.27 -2.26 19.29
C ASN A 83 -4.82 -3.31 18.27
N ILE A 84 -3.73 -4.01 18.60
CA ILE A 84 -3.20 -5.14 17.85
C ILE A 84 -3.18 -6.36 18.76
N ALA A 85 -3.71 -7.47 18.24
CA ALA A 85 -3.59 -8.77 18.86
C ALA A 85 -2.96 -9.78 17.89
N SER A 86 -2.06 -10.61 18.40
CA SER A 86 -1.62 -11.79 17.67
C SER A 86 -2.65 -12.91 17.76
N VAL A 87 -2.55 -13.92 16.91
CA VAL A 87 -3.21 -15.20 17.12
C VAL A 87 -2.78 -15.81 18.46
N LYS A 88 -3.63 -16.68 19.02
CA LYS A 88 -3.35 -17.40 20.27
C LYS A 88 -2.42 -18.59 19.97
N TYR A 89 -1.19 -18.54 20.48
CA TYR A 89 -0.16 -19.56 20.26
C TYR A 89 -0.23 -20.65 21.33
N ASN A 90 -0.49 -21.89 20.92
CA ASN A 90 -0.30 -23.06 21.79
C ASN A 90 1.20 -23.28 22.03
N MET A 91 1.61 -23.34 23.30
CA MET A 91 3.01 -23.47 23.70
C MET A 91 3.67 -24.74 23.15
N SER A 92 3.02 -25.89 23.32
CA SER A 92 3.57 -27.19 22.91
C SER A 92 3.69 -27.32 21.40
N GLU A 93 2.68 -26.87 20.65
CA GLU A 93 2.67 -26.96 19.19
C GLU A 93 3.66 -26.00 18.53
N ASN A 94 3.93 -24.86 19.18
CA ASN A 94 4.80 -23.82 18.63
C ASN A 94 6.22 -23.84 19.20
N TYR A 95 6.57 -24.85 20.00
CA TYR A 95 7.88 -24.98 20.66
C TYR A 95 8.21 -23.73 21.50
N ILE A 96 7.20 -23.16 22.17
CA ILE A 96 7.37 -22.04 23.07
C ILE A 96 7.27 -22.57 24.48
N ASP A 97 8.22 -22.23 25.34
CA ASP A 97 8.12 -22.46 26.77
C ASP A 97 8.30 -21.15 27.53
N TRP A 98 7.97 -21.19 28.82
CA TRP A 98 8.32 -20.13 29.74
C TRP A 98 8.83 -20.69 31.05
N HIS A 99 9.62 -19.87 31.72
CA HIS A 99 10.09 -20.13 33.06
C HIS A 99 10.26 -18.80 33.80
N THR A 100 10.48 -18.89 35.11
CA THR A 100 10.91 -17.75 35.91
C THR A 100 12.30 -18.02 36.47
N PRO A 101 13.11 -16.98 36.73
CA PRO A 101 14.34 -17.15 37.50
C PRO A 101 14.09 -17.83 38.85
N GLU A 102 15.10 -18.52 39.37
CA GLU A 102 15.03 -19.16 40.68
C GLU A 102 14.65 -18.14 41.77
N GLY A 103 13.72 -18.52 42.65
CA GLY A 103 13.24 -17.65 43.74
C GLY A 103 12.11 -16.69 43.35
N VAL A 104 11.71 -16.62 42.07
CA VAL A 104 10.57 -15.80 41.62
C VAL A 104 9.23 -16.42 41.99
N LEU A 105 9.06 -17.70 41.69
CA LEU A 105 7.89 -18.48 42.07
C LEU A 105 8.22 -19.42 43.24
N THR A 106 7.20 -19.70 44.05
CA THR A 106 7.21 -20.62 45.19
C THR A 106 6.28 -21.79 44.89
N ASP A 107 6.61 -23.00 45.37
CA ASP A 107 5.79 -24.21 45.18
C ASP A 107 5.58 -24.62 43.70
N THR A 108 6.63 -24.52 42.88
CA THR A 108 6.58 -24.79 41.42
C THR A 108 6.69 -26.27 41.05
N ASP A 109 7.32 -27.09 41.90
CA ASP A 109 7.78 -28.42 41.48
C ASP A 109 6.79 -29.53 41.79
N ARG A 110 5.84 -29.31 42.72
CA ARG A 110 4.86 -30.30 43.18
C ARG A 110 3.55 -29.62 43.61
N GLY A 111 2.51 -30.42 43.86
CA GLY A 111 1.28 -29.94 44.48
C GLY A 111 0.44 -28.99 43.61
N LYS A 112 -0.25 -28.05 44.25
CA LYS A 112 -1.22 -27.17 43.58
C LYS A 112 -0.55 -26.03 42.79
N GLY A 113 0.63 -25.57 43.19
CA GLY A 113 1.36 -24.53 42.45
C GLY A 113 1.79 -25.00 41.07
N LYS A 114 2.37 -26.20 40.98
CA LYS A 114 2.66 -26.86 39.70
C LYS A 114 1.44 -26.96 38.77
N GLN A 115 0.29 -27.40 39.30
CA GLN A 115 -0.94 -27.54 38.50
C GLN A 115 -1.44 -26.21 37.93
N VAL A 116 -1.32 -25.12 38.69
CA VAL A 116 -1.72 -23.78 38.24
C VAL A 116 -0.78 -23.26 37.15
N ILE A 117 0.51 -23.53 37.27
CA ILE A 117 1.53 -23.16 36.28
C ILE A 117 1.34 -23.97 34.98
N GLU A 118 1.13 -25.28 35.10
CA GLU A 118 0.88 -26.19 33.96
C GLU A 118 -0.49 -25.97 33.29
N ALA A 119 -1.43 -25.29 33.97
CA ALA A 119 -2.71 -24.93 33.37
C ALA A 119 -2.55 -23.87 32.26
N VAL A 120 -1.47 -23.10 32.29
CA VAL A 120 -1.15 -22.13 31.25
C VAL A 120 -0.61 -22.84 30.02
N LYS A 121 -1.36 -22.79 28.93
CA LYS A 121 -1.08 -23.49 27.67
C LYS A 121 -0.81 -22.56 26.49
N TYR A 122 -1.13 -21.27 26.62
CA TYR A 122 -1.11 -20.34 25.50
C TYR A 122 -0.41 -19.02 25.78
N PHE A 123 0.10 -18.42 24.71
CA PHE A 123 0.55 -17.03 24.65
C PHE A 123 -0.30 -16.24 23.65
N LYS A 124 -0.64 -14.99 24.00
CA LYS A 124 -1.21 -14.03 23.05
C LYS A 124 -0.50 -12.69 23.20
N GLY A 125 -0.04 -12.15 22.08
CA GLY A 125 0.58 -10.84 21.99
C GLY A 125 -0.51 -9.79 21.91
N ILE A 126 -0.47 -8.78 22.77
CA ILE A 126 -1.47 -7.72 22.83
C ILE A 126 -0.80 -6.36 22.93
N SER A 127 -1.50 -5.35 22.43
CA SER A 127 -1.06 -3.96 22.53
C SER A 127 -1.98 -3.12 23.44
N THR A 128 -3.17 -3.64 23.78
CA THR A 128 -4.12 -3.02 24.69
C THR A 128 -4.84 -4.06 25.55
N LEU A 129 -5.47 -3.63 26.64
CA LEU A 129 -6.25 -4.51 27.52
C LEU A 129 -7.57 -5.01 26.91
N SER A 130 -8.11 -4.33 25.89
CA SER A 130 -9.37 -4.73 25.25
C SER A 130 -9.29 -6.13 24.65
N SER A 131 -8.11 -6.54 24.18
CA SER A 131 -7.85 -7.89 23.66
C SER A 131 -8.08 -8.99 24.71
N ILE A 132 -7.78 -8.72 25.98
CA ILE A 132 -8.04 -9.68 27.07
C ILE A 132 -9.55 -9.76 27.36
N VAL A 133 -10.23 -8.62 27.29
CA VAL A 133 -11.69 -8.54 27.49
C VAL A 133 -12.43 -9.29 26.38
N ALA A 134 -11.98 -9.15 25.13
CA ALA A 134 -12.52 -9.87 23.99
C ALA A 134 -12.32 -11.39 24.09
N ASP A 135 -11.19 -11.85 24.64
CA ASP A 135 -10.88 -13.27 24.78
C ASP A 135 -11.57 -13.97 25.95
N LYS A 136 -11.88 -13.25 27.04
CA LYS A 136 -12.15 -13.83 28.36
C LYS A 136 -13.45 -13.36 29.03
N GLU A 137 -14.36 -12.76 28.26
CA GLU A 137 -15.71 -12.25 28.60
C GLU A 137 -15.98 -12.01 30.11
N ASP A 138 -16.36 -10.80 30.50
CA ASP A 138 -16.55 -10.44 31.93
C ASP A 138 -15.27 -10.62 32.79
N CYS A 139 -14.09 -10.35 32.21
CA CYS A 139 -12.82 -10.40 32.93
C CYS A 139 -12.53 -9.11 33.71
N LYS A 140 -11.86 -9.24 34.86
CA LYS A 140 -11.33 -8.14 35.66
C LYS A 140 -9.82 -8.10 35.54
N ILE A 141 -9.28 -6.97 35.07
CA ILE A 141 -7.83 -6.76 34.95
C ILE A 141 -7.37 -5.82 36.06
N THR A 142 -6.22 -6.12 36.67
CA THR A 142 -5.58 -5.30 37.70
C THR A 142 -4.14 -5.04 37.29
N ILE A 143 -3.80 -3.77 37.03
CA ILE A 143 -2.42 -3.34 36.82
C ILE A 143 -1.78 -3.06 38.18
N TYR A 144 -0.55 -3.52 38.37
CA TYR A 144 0.20 -3.35 39.60
C TYR A 144 0.64 -1.89 39.77
N GLU A 145 0.79 -1.47 41.03
CA GLU A 145 1.23 -0.13 41.38
C GLU A 145 2.57 0.23 40.69
N GLY A 146 2.63 1.42 40.10
CA GLY A 146 3.81 1.90 39.37
C GLY A 146 3.81 1.61 37.86
N TYR A 147 2.83 0.86 37.35
CA TYR A 147 2.69 0.56 35.92
C TYR A 147 1.43 1.18 35.31
N SER A 148 1.43 1.33 33.98
CA SER A 148 0.29 1.76 33.15
C SER A 148 0.07 0.75 32.01
N GLU A 149 -1.15 0.69 31.48
CA GLU A 149 -1.46 -0.12 30.29
C GLU A 149 -0.74 0.36 29.03
N ASP A 150 -0.37 1.64 28.96
CA ASP A 150 0.39 2.24 27.83
C ASP A 150 1.70 1.50 27.54
N LEU A 151 2.23 0.79 28.53
CA LEU A 151 3.43 -0.02 28.42
C LEU A 151 3.26 -1.20 27.44
N LEU A 152 2.03 -1.66 27.19
CA LEU A 152 1.75 -2.73 26.22
C LEU A 152 2.04 -2.32 24.77
N MET A 153 2.00 -1.02 24.47
CA MET A 153 2.36 -0.44 23.17
C MET A 153 3.85 -0.09 23.06
N HIS A 154 4.61 -0.09 24.16
CA HIS A 154 6.02 0.28 24.14
C HIS A 154 6.89 -0.81 23.48
N ASP A 155 7.88 -0.39 22.68
CA ASP A 155 8.74 -1.27 21.87
C ASP A 155 10.12 -1.56 22.50
N TYR A 156 10.50 -0.82 23.55
CA TYR A 156 11.82 -0.98 24.21
C TYR A 156 11.86 -2.02 25.32
N GLN A 157 10.71 -2.39 25.89
CA GLN A 157 10.60 -3.33 27.01
C GLN A 157 9.42 -4.26 26.78
N ASN A 158 9.52 -5.48 27.28
CA ASN A 158 8.44 -6.45 27.16
C ASN A 158 7.73 -6.62 28.49
N PHE A 159 6.40 -6.71 28.44
CA PHE A 159 5.56 -6.79 29.62
C PHE A 159 4.55 -7.93 29.51
N ALA A 160 4.07 -8.41 30.65
CA ALA A 160 3.13 -9.51 30.74
C ALA A 160 1.99 -9.23 31.72
N ILE A 161 0.82 -9.76 31.39
CA ILE A 161 -0.35 -9.84 32.26
C ILE A 161 -0.69 -11.32 32.45
N ILE A 162 -0.70 -11.74 33.71
CA ILE A 162 -0.82 -13.15 34.09
C ILE A 162 -2.22 -13.52 34.58
N PRO A 163 -2.59 -14.80 34.57
CA PRO A 163 -3.68 -15.31 35.37
C PRO A 163 -3.55 -14.95 36.86
N SER A 164 -4.57 -14.37 37.47
CA SER A 164 -4.60 -14.10 38.92
C SER A 164 -4.49 -15.37 39.79
N SER A 165 -4.78 -16.54 39.22
CA SER A 165 -4.55 -17.84 39.85
C SER A 165 -3.08 -18.08 40.20
N MET A 166 -2.14 -17.48 39.45
CA MET A 166 -0.69 -17.59 39.64
C MET A 166 -0.15 -16.67 40.73
N SER A 167 -0.82 -15.56 41.03
CA SER A 167 -0.27 -14.45 41.82
C SER A 167 0.13 -14.83 43.24
N LYS A 168 -0.59 -15.77 43.87
CA LYS A 168 -0.28 -16.28 45.22
C LYS A 168 1.01 -17.11 45.30
N TYR A 169 1.55 -17.54 44.15
CA TYR A 169 2.78 -18.33 44.07
C TYR A 169 4.01 -17.45 43.84
N PHE A 170 3.86 -16.17 43.51
CA PHE A 170 5.00 -15.26 43.48
C PHE A 170 5.54 -15.03 44.89
N ASN A 171 6.86 -15.00 45.00
CA ASN A 171 7.52 -14.66 46.25
C ASN A 171 7.11 -13.25 46.70
N LYS A 172 6.59 -13.14 47.91
CA LYS A 172 6.03 -11.89 48.47
C LYS A 172 7.08 -10.84 48.78
N ASP A 173 8.34 -11.26 48.95
CA ASP A 173 9.45 -10.38 49.27
C ASP A 173 10.10 -9.77 48.01
N LEU A 174 9.60 -10.11 46.82
CA LEU A 174 10.10 -9.55 45.57
C LEU A 174 9.55 -8.15 45.30
N PRO A 175 10.43 -7.21 44.88
CA PRO A 175 9.98 -5.94 44.34
C PRO A 175 9.20 -6.18 43.02
N ALA A 176 8.41 -5.19 42.61
CA ALA A 176 7.51 -5.34 41.45
C ALA A 176 8.26 -5.59 40.13
N ASP A 177 9.46 -5.04 39.96
CA ASP A 177 10.36 -5.28 38.84
C ASP A 177 11.07 -6.65 38.88
N GLY A 178 11.10 -7.30 40.05
CA GLY A 178 11.60 -8.66 40.24
C GLY A 178 10.63 -9.76 39.80
N LYS A 179 9.38 -9.41 39.47
CA LYS A 179 8.37 -10.34 38.97
C LYS A 179 8.47 -10.44 37.45
N VAL A 180 9.24 -11.41 36.97
CA VAL A 180 9.57 -11.57 35.55
C VAL A 180 9.28 -12.96 35.02
N LEU A 181 8.95 -13.04 33.73
CA LEU A 181 8.80 -14.26 32.95
C LEU A 181 9.86 -14.27 31.85
N ASN A 182 10.53 -15.40 31.67
CA ASN A 182 11.41 -15.65 30.54
C ASN A 182 10.66 -16.55 29.56
N ILE A 183 10.42 -16.08 28.35
CA ILE A 183 9.74 -16.85 27.31
C ILE A 183 10.77 -17.21 26.25
N ARG A 184 10.83 -18.49 25.88
CA ARG A 184 11.80 -19.00 24.91
C ARG A 184 11.08 -19.68 23.77
N ASN A 185 11.53 -19.40 22.56
CA ASN A 185 11.23 -20.22 21.40
C ASN A 185 12.32 -21.28 21.25
N MET A 186 12.00 -22.52 21.60
CA MET A 186 12.93 -23.66 21.58
C MET A 186 13.34 -24.05 20.17
N ARG A 187 12.52 -23.75 19.16
CA ARG A 187 12.83 -24.08 17.76
C ARG A 187 13.97 -23.22 17.21
N TYR A 188 14.02 -21.96 17.58
CA TYR A 188 14.99 -20.98 17.06
C TYR A 188 16.01 -20.51 18.10
N GLY A 189 15.86 -20.91 19.36
CA GLY A 189 16.76 -20.55 20.45
C GLY A 189 16.64 -19.10 20.93
N SER A 190 15.62 -18.34 20.48
CA SER A 190 15.37 -16.98 20.96
C SER A 190 14.74 -17.01 22.36
N MET A 191 15.12 -16.07 23.21
CA MET A 191 14.55 -15.87 24.55
C MET A 191 14.36 -14.39 24.80
N LEU A 192 13.24 -14.01 25.40
CA LEU A 192 12.97 -12.64 25.84
C LEU A 192 12.47 -12.62 27.28
N HIS A 193 12.81 -11.52 27.96
CA HIS A 193 12.39 -11.23 29.33
C HIS A 193 11.16 -10.34 29.31
N PHE A 194 10.15 -10.70 30.09
CA PHE A 194 8.88 -9.98 30.24
C PHE A 194 8.63 -9.64 31.69
N THR A 195 8.48 -8.36 32.00
CA THR A 195 8.13 -7.89 33.35
C THR A 195 6.63 -8.03 33.56
N ILE A 196 6.21 -8.59 34.69
CA ILE A 196 4.79 -8.78 34.98
C ILE A 196 4.23 -7.48 35.57
N ILE A 197 3.32 -6.86 34.83
CA ILE A 197 2.74 -5.55 35.19
C ILE A 197 1.31 -5.64 35.69
N GLY A 198 0.69 -6.82 35.61
CA GLY A 198 -0.67 -6.99 36.08
C GLY A 198 -1.16 -8.42 36.01
N GLU A 199 -2.42 -8.59 36.39
CA GLU A 199 -3.12 -9.87 36.40
C GLU A 199 -4.57 -9.73 35.90
N TYR A 200 -5.12 -10.82 35.38
CA TYR A 200 -6.54 -10.90 35.03
C TYR A 200 -7.27 -11.99 35.83
N LYS A 201 -8.54 -11.74 36.12
CA LYS A 201 -9.45 -12.65 36.78
C LYS A 201 -10.67 -12.87 35.88
N THR A 202 -11.01 -14.12 35.61
CA THR A 202 -12.15 -14.51 34.78
C THR A 202 -12.88 -15.70 35.42
N GLU A 203 -14.13 -15.93 35.01
CA GLU A 203 -14.86 -17.17 35.33
C GLU A 203 -14.50 -18.30 34.35
N GLU A 204 -13.83 -17.98 33.24
CA GLU A 204 -13.31 -18.93 32.26
C GLU A 204 -11.97 -19.57 32.67
N GLU A 205 -11.31 -20.24 31.72
CA GLU A 205 -10.02 -20.89 31.91
C GLU A 205 -8.86 -19.89 32.08
N TYR A 206 -8.02 -20.16 33.09
CA TYR A 206 -6.76 -19.46 33.35
C TYR A 206 -5.61 -20.06 32.54
N ASP A 207 -5.77 -20.11 31.22
CA ASP A 207 -4.91 -20.88 30.31
C ASP A 207 -3.91 -20.04 29.49
N THR A 208 -3.99 -18.71 29.58
CA THR A 208 -3.29 -17.81 28.65
C THR A 208 -2.43 -16.79 29.39
N LEU A 209 -1.19 -16.62 28.93
CA LEU A 209 -0.33 -15.48 29.26
C LEU A 209 -0.46 -14.43 28.18
N TYR A 210 -0.84 -13.21 28.58
CA TYR A 210 -0.89 -12.07 27.70
C TYR A 210 0.41 -11.29 27.80
N VAL A 211 1.01 -10.98 26.66
CA VAL A 211 2.32 -10.32 26.61
C VAL A 211 2.31 -9.19 25.59
N THR A 212 3.23 -8.23 25.70
CA THR A 212 3.43 -7.19 24.69
C THR A 212 3.54 -7.79 23.29
N TYR A 213 2.73 -7.30 22.36
CA TYR A 213 2.66 -7.76 20.97
C TYR A 213 4.04 -7.76 20.30
N THR A 214 4.74 -6.63 20.33
CA THR A 214 6.09 -6.44 19.76
C THR A 214 7.11 -7.46 20.28
N GLY A 215 7.08 -7.74 21.58
CA GLY A 215 7.91 -8.74 22.23
C GLY A 215 7.63 -10.15 21.73
N LEU A 216 6.35 -10.56 21.69
CA LEU A 216 5.98 -11.88 21.17
C LEU A 216 6.32 -12.01 19.68
N SER A 217 5.97 -11.02 18.86
CA SER A 217 6.30 -11.02 17.44
C SER A 217 7.80 -11.15 17.21
N THR A 218 8.63 -10.48 18.01
CA THR A 218 10.09 -10.60 17.93
C THR A 218 10.56 -12.02 18.29
N LEU A 219 10.01 -12.59 19.36
CA LEU A 219 10.33 -13.96 19.79
C LEU A 219 10.00 -14.99 18.71
N ILE A 220 8.79 -14.92 18.13
CA ILE A 220 8.29 -15.85 17.11
C ILE A 220 9.01 -15.66 15.78
N ARG A 221 9.25 -14.41 15.37
CA ARG A 221 9.94 -14.09 14.12
C ARG A 221 11.35 -14.68 14.11
N ALA A 222 12.05 -14.60 15.23
CA ALA A 222 13.39 -15.18 15.43
C ALA A 222 14.36 -14.85 14.28
N GLY A 223 14.40 -13.58 13.87
CA GLY A 223 15.26 -13.09 12.79
C GLY A 223 14.74 -13.28 11.35
N ARG A 224 13.58 -13.94 11.17
CA ARG A 224 12.91 -14.01 9.86
C ARG A 224 12.38 -12.64 9.42
N THR A 225 12.06 -12.53 8.14
CA THR A 225 11.49 -11.30 7.55
C THR A 225 10.02 -11.11 7.95
N ASP A 226 9.25 -12.19 8.08
CA ASP A 226 7.81 -12.15 8.33
C ASP A 226 7.30 -13.37 9.13
N ILE A 227 6.06 -13.30 9.61
CA ILE A 227 5.32 -14.41 10.24
C ILE A 227 3.94 -14.49 9.55
N LEU A 228 3.65 -15.62 8.90
CA LEU A 228 2.34 -15.85 8.30
C LEU A 228 1.27 -16.10 9.38
N ASN A 229 0.04 -15.66 9.12
CA ASN A 229 -1.13 -15.87 9.98
C ASN A 229 -0.85 -15.48 11.44
N HIS A 230 -0.30 -14.28 11.66
CA HIS A 230 0.17 -13.83 12.96
C HIS A 230 -0.80 -12.89 13.66
N VAL A 231 -1.48 -12.04 12.90
CA VAL A 231 -2.30 -10.95 13.42
C VAL A 231 -3.77 -11.35 13.37
N ASP A 232 -4.41 -11.28 14.52
CA ASP A 232 -5.80 -11.65 14.75
C ASP A 232 -6.71 -10.40 14.82
N CYS A 233 -6.15 -9.27 15.25
CA CYS A 233 -6.86 -7.99 15.35
C CYS A 233 -5.91 -6.83 14.99
N LEU A 234 -6.43 -5.86 14.23
CA LEU A 234 -5.83 -4.54 14.05
C LEU A 234 -6.94 -3.49 13.96
N GLU A 235 -7.01 -2.64 14.98
CA GLU A 235 -7.94 -1.52 15.09
C GLU A 235 -7.18 -0.25 15.45
N ILE A 236 -7.65 0.88 14.95
CA ILE A 236 -7.02 2.19 15.12
C ILE A 236 -8.08 3.18 15.60
N ASP A 237 -7.76 3.88 16.67
CA ASP A 237 -8.49 5.04 17.20
C ASP A 237 -7.74 6.29 16.71
N VAL A 238 -8.46 7.25 16.15
CA VAL A 238 -7.86 8.44 15.51
C VAL A 238 -8.30 9.72 16.19
N ASN A 239 -7.50 10.77 16.01
CA ASN A 239 -7.91 12.11 16.38
C ASN A 239 -8.74 12.70 15.23
N GLU A 240 -10.08 12.55 15.30
CA GLU A 240 -11.01 13.05 14.27
C GLU A 240 -10.92 14.58 14.03
N ASP A 241 -10.30 15.33 14.94
CA ASP A 241 -10.04 16.78 14.78
C ASP A 241 -8.83 17.09 13.87
N LYS A 242 -8.12 16.08 13.37
CA LYS A 242 -6.95 16.22 12.49
C LYS A 242 -7.27 15.89 11.03
N ASP A 243 -6.39 16.35 10.15
CA ASP A 243 -6.41 15.94 8.74
C ASP A 243 -5.87 14.51 8.61
N LEU A 244 -6.76 13.56 8.34
CA LEU A 244 -6.45 12.13 8.26
C LEU A 244 -6.11 11.68 6.83
N ASN A 245 -6.10 12.58 5.84
CA ASN A 245 -5.85 12.23 4.43
C ASN A 245 -4.53 11.47 4.22
N LYS A 246 -3.49 11.87 4.95
CA LYS A 246 -2.17 11.23 4.85
C LYS A 246 -2.19 9.81 5.42
N LEU A 247 -2.90 9.60 6.54
CA LEU A 247 -3.10 8.29 7.14
C LEU A 247 -3.93 7.38 6.23
N MET A 248 -5.05 7.88 5.68
CA MET A 248 -5.90 7.11 4.77
C MET A 248 -5.14 6.69 3.51
N ARG A 249 -4.34 7.60 2.92
CA ARG A 249 -3.47 7.27 1.80
C ARG A 249 -2.42 6.24 2.16
N PHE A 250 -1.80 6.33 3.34
CA PHE A 250 -0.86 5.33 3.81
C PHE A 250 -1.54 3.95 3.95
N LEU A 251 -2.69 3.88 4.63
CA LEU A 251 -3.44 2.63 4.76
C LEU A 251 -3.82 2.05 3.39
N SER A 252 -4.20 2.88 2.42
CA SER A 252 -4.56 2.46 1.06
C SER A 252 -3.42 1.77 0.28
N GLU A 253 -2.16 1.96 0.68
CA GLU A 253 -1.01 1.28 0.09
C GLU A 253 -0.92 -0.19 0.55
N TYR A 254 -1.53 -0.54 1.69
CA TYR A 254 -1.49 -1.88 2.31
C TYR A 254 -2.85 -2.59 2.27
N TYR A 255 -3.93 -1.84 2.48
CA TYR A 255 -5.30 -2.30 2.69
C TYR A 255 -6.24 -1.64 1.67
N ALA A 256 -7.27 -2.33 1.21
CA ALA A 256 -8.29 -1.74 0.35
C ALA A 256 -9.20 -0.82 1.16
N ASP A 257 -9.67 0.26 0.56
CA ASP A 257 -10.75 1.06 1.14
C ASP A 257 -12.08 0.31 0.98
N ALA A 258 -12.72 -0.02 2.10
CA ALA A 258 -13.96 -0.80 2.10
C ALA A 258 -15.12 -0.09 1.42
N GLN A 259 -15.16 1.25 1.41
CA GLN A 259 -16.23 2.01 0.75
C GLN A 259 -16.19 1.86 -0.78
N VAL A 260 -15.00 1.59 -1.32
CA VAL A 260 -14.74 1.50 -2.76
C VAL A 260 -13.95 0.23 -3.12
N LEU A 261 -14.24 -0.88 -2.46
CA LEU A 261 -13.51 -2.15 -2.60
C LEU A 261 -13.37 -2.64 -4.06
N SER A 262 -14.39 -2.40 -4.90
CA SER A 262 -14.37 -2.77 -6.33
C SER A 262 -13.26 -2.09 -7.14
N GLN A 263 -12.63 -1.06 -6.61
CA GLN A 263 -11.52 -0.36 -7.26
C GLN A 263 -10.17 -1.08 -7.08
N TYR A 264 -10.11 -2.04 -6.15
CA TYR A 264 -8.90 -2.76 -5.74
C TYR A 264 -8.82 -4.21 -6.28
N THR A 265 -9.89 -4.74 -6.86
CA THR A 265 -10.00 -6.16 -7.26
C THR A 265 -8.92 -6.62 -8.24
N GLU A 266 -8.41 -5.72 -9.07
CA GLU A 266 -7.38 -6.02 -10.08
C GLU A 266 -6.09 -5.25 -9.82
N ARG A 267 -5.77 -4.98 -8.54
CA ARG A 267 -4.57 -4.25 -8.13
C ARG A 267 -3.79 -5.06 -7.11
N ASN A 268 -2.48 -4.83 -7.08
CA ASN A 268 -1.61 -5.35 -6.04
C ASN A 268 -1.23 -4.26 -5.04
N ASN A 269 -1.09 -4.62 -3.77
CA ASN A 269 -0.65 -3.71 -2.71
C ASN A 269 0.88 -3.54 -2.68
N ILE A 270 1.39 -2.84 -1.68
CA ILE A 270 2.82 -2.57 -1.49
C ILE A 270 3.67 -3.82 -1.24
N TYR A 271 3.07 -4.97 -0.91
CA TYR A 271 3.79 -6.23 -0.84
C TYR A 271 3.70 -7.05 -2.12
N ASN A 272 3.13 -6.46 -3.18
CA ASN A 272 2.81 -7.12 -4.43
C ASN A 272 1.82 -8.29 -4.26
N ASP A 273 1.00 -8.26 -3.21
CA ASP A 273 -0.11 -9.19 -3.03
C ASP A 273 -1.41 -8.57 -3.56
N PRO A 274 -2.40 -9.36 -4.00
CA PRO A 274 -3.77 -8.89 -4.11
C PRO A 274 -4.24 -8.30 -2.78
N TYR A 275 -5.14 -7.32 -2.82
CA TYR A 275 -5.72 -6.73 -1.62
C TYR A 275 -6.65 -7.73 -0.88
N GLN A 276 -6.07 -8.52 0.02
CA GLN A 276 -6.77 -9.49 0.87
C GLN A 276 -7.41 -8.86 2.12
N TYR A 277 -7.00 -7.64 2.45
CA TYR A 277 -7.40 -6.93 3.65
C TYR A 277 -7.95 -5.54 3.27
N MET A 278 -8.92 -5.06 4.04
CA MET A 278 -9.56 -3.76 3.87
C MET A 278 -9.61 -3.00 5.19
N PHE A 279 -9.56 -1.68 5.13
CA PHE A 279 -9.89 -0.83 6.27
C PHE A 279 -11.34 -0.36 6.16
N VAL A 280 -12.09 -0.54 7.25
CA VAL A 280 -13.47 -0.06 7.41
C VAL A 280 -13.43 1.08 8.41
N HIS A 281 -14.07 2.20 8.10
CA HIS A 281 -14.15 3.33 9.03
C HIS A 281 -15.54 3.96 9.10
N SER A 282 -15.82 4.62 10.22
CA SER A 282 -17.06 5.38 10.48
C SER A 282 -16.94 6.88 10.25
N MET A 283 -15.73 7.38 10.01
CA MET A 283 -15.46 8.81 9.84
C MET A 283 -16.04 9.36 8.53
N ASP A 284 -16.41 10.65 8.55
CA ASP A 284 -16.88 11.42 7.38
C ASP A 284 -15.68 11.87 6.51
N ILE A 285 -15.00 10.90 5.91
CA ILE A 285 -13.85 11.11 5.02
C ILE A 285 -14.21 10.55 3.65
N GLU A 286 -13.89 11.30 2.59
CA GLU A 286 -14.08 10.84 1.23
C GLU A 286 -13.23 9.59 0.95
N PRO A 287 -13.81 8.58 0.28
CA PRO A 287 -13.08 7.36 -0.04
C PRO A 287 -11.89 7.65 -0.95
N ILE A 288 -10.87 6.79 -0.89
CA ILE A 288 -9.73 6.89 -1.79
C ILE A 288 -10.15 6.44 -3.20
N GLU A 289 -10.57 7.39 -4.04
CA GLU A 289 -10.90 7.12 -5.43
C GLU A 289 -9.63 6.76 -6.25
N LEU A 290 -9.57 5.51 -6.70
CA LEU A 290 -8.59 4.89 -7.59
C LEU A 290 -9.11 4.60 -9.00
N LYS A 291 -10.41 4.76 -9.23
CA LYS A 291 -10.99 4.75 -10.55
C LYS A 291 -10.89 6.16 -11.12
N GLU A 292 -10.39 6.27 -12.34
CA GLU A 292 -10.93 7.30 -13.22
C GLU A 292 -12.41 6.97 -13.29
N ASN A 293 -13.24 7.84 -12.70
CA ASN A 293 -14.69 7.66 -12.65
C ASN A 293 -15.18 7.16 -14.01
N VAL A 294 -16.27 6.37 -14.03
CA VAL A 294 -17.01 6.10 -15.27
C VAL A 294 -17.56 7.44 -15.74
N ILE A 295 -16.69 8.24 -16.31
CA ILE A 295 -16.94 9.53 -16.87
C ILE A 295 -17.27 9.16 -18.29
N TYR A 296 -18.54 9.34 -18.63
CA TYR A 296 -19.00 9.22 -20.00
C TYR A 296 -18.09 10.10 -20.86
N GLU A 297 -17.33 9.46 -21.74
CA GLU A 297 -16.51 10.17 -22.70
C GLU A 297 -17.48 10.87 -23.67
N LYS A 298 -17.49 12.20 -23.69
CA LYS A 298 -18.41 12.93 -24.57
C LYS A 298 -17.85 13.14 -25.95
N SER A 299 -16.53 13.34 -26.05
CA SER A 299 -15.88 13.63 -27.32
C SER A 299 -14.45 13.14 -27.34
N ILE A 300 -14.02 12.76 -28.53
CA ILE A 300 -12.63 12.49 -28.85
C ILE A 300 -12.09 13.69 -29.62
N ILE A 301 -11.00 14.26 -29.14
CA ILE A 301 -10.23 15.27 -29.84
C ILE A 301 -9.03 14.59 -30.48
N THR A 302 -8.87 14.78 -31.78
CA THR A 302 -7.74 14.25 -32.55
C THR A 302 -6.97 15.38 -33.20
N ILE A 303 -5.64 15.31 -33.12
CA ILE A 303 -4.75 16.26 -33.81
C ILE A 303 -4.37 15.71 -35.19
N SER A 304 -4.43 16.57 -36.20
CA SER A 304 -4.13 16.21 -37.60
C SER A 304 -3.40 17.35 -38.32
N ARG A 305 -2.73 17.03 -39.41
CA ARG A 305 -2.03 18.05 -40.21
C ARG A 305 -3.01 18.88 -41.04
N MET A 306 -2.75 20.18 -41.11
CA MET A 306 -3.55 21.10 -41.93
C MET A 306 -3.34 20.88 -43.44
N ASP A 307 -2.21 20.27 -43.83
CA ASP A 307 -1.89 19.93 -45.23
C ASP A 307 -2.55 18.62 -45.72
N GLY A 308 -3.30 17.93 -44.85
CA GLY A 308 -4.04 16.71 -45.17
C GLY A 308 -3.20 15.44 -45.26
N LYS A 309 -1.90 15.48 -44.93
CA LYS A 309 -1.09 14.26 -44.81
C LYS A 309 -1.54 13.42 -43.61
N GLU A 310 -1.54 12.10 -43.79
CA GLU A 310 -1.98 11.15 -42.77
C GLU A 310 -1.00 11.08 -41.59
N ASP A 311 0.30 10.96 -41.87
CA ASP A 311 1.34 10.87 -40.85
C ASP A 311 1.54 12.23 -40.17
N LEU A 312 1.42 12.28 -38.84
CA LEU A 312 1.49 13.52 -38.10
C LEU A 312 2.90 14.15 -38.18
N GLU A 313 3.95 13.32 -38.11
CA GLU A 313 5.37 13.72 -38.12
C GLU A 313 5.65 14.94 -37.21
N MET A 314 4.99 14.99 -36.06
CA MET A 314 5.00 16.19 -35.22
C MET A 314 6.22 16.25 -34.31
N SER A 315 6.80 17.44 -34.20
CA SER A 315 7.90 17.66 -33.27
C SER A 315 7.46 17.44 -31.82
N HIS A 316 8.31 16.78 -31.03
CA HIS A 316 8.10 16.52 -29.60
C HIS A 316 7.78 17.79 -28.77
N VAL A 317 8.17 18.98 -29.24
CA VAL A 317 7.89 20.25 -28.54
C VAL A 317 6.39 20.51 -28.33
N TYR A 318 5.53 19.98 -29.21
CA TYR A 318 4.08 20.05 -29.06
C TYR A 318 3.58 19.16 -27.92
N ALA A 319 4.08 17.91 -27.84
CA ALA A 319 3.77 17.00 -26.74
C ALA A 319 4.29 17.54 -25.40
N ASP A 320 5.49 18.11 -25.38
CA ASP A 320 6.06 18.77 -24.19
C ASP A 320 5.18 19.92 -23.70
N ALA A 321 4.62 20.71 -24.62
CA ALA A 321 3.73 21.83 -24.31
C ALA A 321 2.40 21.37 -23.70
N LEU A 322 1.81 20.31 -24.26
CA LEU A 322 0.60 19.68 -23.71
C LEU A 322 0.84 19.20 -22.28
N ILE A 323 1.88 18.39 -22.07
CA ILE A 323 2.19 17.84 -20.74
C ILE A 323 2.51 18.94 -19.73
N LYS A 324 3.29 19.96 -20.11
CA LYS A 324 3.59 21.10 -19.24
C LYS A 324 2.32 21.88 -18.86
N GLY A 325 1.34 21.92 -19.74
CA GLY A 325 0.04 22.56 -19.51
C GLY A 325 -1.00 21.68 -18.83
N TYR A 326 -0.73 20.39 -18.59
CA TYR A 326 -1.73 19.39 -18.18
C TYR A 326 -2.59 19.85 -16.99
N ASN A 327 -1.99 20.44 -15.95
CA ASN A 327 -2.72 20.93 -14.77
C ASN A 327 -3.78 22.02 -15.07
N LYS A 328 -3.73 22.67 -16.24
CA LYS A 328 -4.70 23.70 -16.64
C LYS A 328 -5.99 23.10 -17.22
N TYR A 329 -5.92 21.89 -17.77
CA TYR A 329 -7.02 21.27 -18.52
C TYR A 329 -7.32 19.83 -18.11
N SER A 330 -6.53 19.22 -17.22
CA SER A 330 -6.68 17.83 -16.80
C SER A 330 -8.07 17.52 -16.24
N GLN A 331 -8.71 18.50 -15.60
CA GLN A 331 -10.09 18.40 -15.14
C GLN A 331 -11.12 18.18 -16.28
N CYS A 332 -10.80 18.53 -17.53
CA CYS A 332 -11.68 18.42 -18.69
C CYS A 332 -11.51 17.10 -19.47
N ILE A 333 -10.48 16.30 -19.15
CA ILE A 333 -10.17 15.07 -19.89
C ILE A 333 -10.15 13.85 -18.99
N THR A 334 -10.48 12.70 -19.56
CA THR A 334 -10.26 11.39 -18.96
C THR A 334 -8.92 10.82 -19.39
N ASP A 335 -8.45 11.15 -20.59
CA ASP A 335 -7.22 10.59 -21.14
C ASP A 335 -6.50 11.54 -22.10
N LEU A 336 -5.17 11.39 -22.16
CA LEU A 336 -4.28 12.02 -23.13
C LEU A 336 -3.35 10.94 -23.68
N ASP A 337 -3.57 10.52 -24.91
CA ASP A 337 -2.79 9.51 -25.60
C ASP A 337 -1.85 10.16 -26.62
N ILE A 338 -0.53 10.08 -26.35
CA ILE A 338 0.55 10.56 -27.21
C ILE A 338 1.39 9.36 -27.62
N SER A 339 1.45 9.08 -28.93
CA SER A 339 2.25 7.99 -29.47
C SER A 339 3.58 8.50 -30.05
N THR A 340 4.70 7.89 -29.63
CA THR A 340 6.06 8.25 -30.09
C THR A 340 6.73 7.18 -30.95
N GLY A 341 6.01 6.09 -31.26
CA GLY A 341 6.55 4.87 -31.86
C GLY A 341 7.43 4.03 -30.93
N VAL A 342 7.65 2.77 -31.34
CA VAL A 342 8.52 1.79 -30.65
C VAL A 342 9.99 2.09 -30.91
N LYS A 343 10.83 2.03 -29.88
CA LYS A 343 12.29 2.20 -29.97
C LYS A 343 13.04 1.05 -29.29
N GLY A 344 14.32 0.91 -29.58
CA GLY A 344 15.17 -0.17 -29.06
C GLY A 344 15.76 -1.01 -30.20
N ILE A 345 16.65 -1.93 -29.85
CA ILE A 345 17.34 -2.77 -30.83
C ILE A 345 17.31 -4.20 -30.34
N ASN A 346 16.79 -5.10 -31.17
CA ASN A 346 16.97 -6.54 -30.99
C ASN A 346 18.33 -6.96 -31.58
N PRO A 347 19.31 -7.38 -30.75
CA PRO A 347 20.61 -7.79 -31.25
C PRO A 347 20.54 -8.99 -32.22
N ALA A 348 19.48 -9.81 -32.13
CA ALA A 348 19.28 -10.94 -33.02
C ALA A 348 18.97 -10.54 -34.47
N ASP A 349 18.53 -9.30 -34.71
CA ASP A 349 18.21 -8.81 -36.06
C ASP A 349 19.47 -8.48 -36.88
N TYR A 350 20.65 -8.50 -36.25
CA TYR A 350 21.92 -8.15 -36.87
C TYR A 350 22.83 -9.38 -36.98
N PRO A 351 23.55 -9.56 -38.11
CA PRO A 351 24.55 -10.61 -38.23
C PRO A 351 25.64 -10.45 -37.15
N LEU A 352 26.04 -11.56 -36.53
CA LEU A 352 27.13 -11.61 -35.56
C LEU A 352 28.39 -10.94 -36.14
N GLY A 353 28.86 -9.89 -35.48
CA GLY A 353 30.05 -9.14 -35.90
C GLY A 353 29.84 -8.08 -36.98
N SER A 354 28.59 -7.76 -37.37
CA SER A 354 28.33 -6.73 -38.37
C SER A 354 28.59 -5.31 -37.85
N GLU A 355 29.36 -4.51 -38.60
CA GLU A 355 29.53 -3.07 -38.33
C GLU A 355 28.20 -2.31 -38.29
N ALA A 356 27.16 -2.84 -38.96
CA ALA A 356 25.82 -2.27 -38.99
C ALA A 356 25.13 -2.22 -37.61
N PHE A 357 25.38 -3.18 -36.71
CA PHE A 357 24.87 -3.15 -35.34
C PHE A 357 25.61 -2.11 -34.49
N TRP A 358 26.91 -2.02 -34.71
CA TRP A 358 27.82 -1.29 -33.83
C TRP A 358 28.11 0.15 -34.26
N ASN A 359 27.47 0.67 -35.30
CA ASN A 359 27.57 2.08 -35.72
C ASN A 359 26.24 2.85 -35.56
N GLN A 360 25.24 2.23 -34.93
CA GLN A 360 23.94 2.85 -34.68
C GLN A 360 23.92 3.47 -33.27
N PRO A 361 23.33 4.66 -33.07
CA PRO A 361 22.93 5.10 -31.74
C PRO A 361 21.89 4.11 -31.19
N VAL A 362 22.23 3.38 -30.13
CA VAL A 362 21.38 2.31 -29.58
C VAL A 362 20.76 2.77 -28.28
N TYR A 363 19.42 2.77 -28.19
CA TYR A 363 18.77 2.77 -26.88
C TYR A 363 18.75 1.36 -26.33
N GLN A 364 19.40 1.20 -25.18
CA GLN A 364 19.37 -0.06 -24.46
C GLN A 364 18.45 0.06 -23.25
N LEU A 365 17.73 -1.03 -23.02
CA LEU A 365 16.96 -1.24 -21.82
C LEU A 365 17.84 -2.03 -20.84
N LEU A 366 18.05 -1.49 -19.66
CA LEU A 366 18.73 -2.18 -18.56
C LEU A 366 17.83 -2.16 -17.34
N LEU A 367 17.65 -3.33 -16.75
CA LEU A 367 17.09 -3.41 -15.42
C LEU A 367 18.18 -3.28 -14.38
N LYS A 368 17.98 -2.35 -13.45
CA LYS A 368 18.96 -2.12 -12.40
C LYS A 368 18.59 -2.95 -11.18
N TYR A 369 19.21 -4.13 -11.08
CA TYR A 369 19.18 -4.97 -9.88
C TYR A 369 20.57 -5.16 -9.27
N ASP A 370 20.64 -5.79 -8.09
CA ASP A 370 21.89 -6.43 -7.67
C ASP A 370 22.31 -7.46 -8.72
N THR A 371 23.62 -7.58 -8.95
CA THR A 371 24.26 -8.59 -9.81
C THR A 371 23.71 -10.00 -9.66
N VAL A 372 23.33 -10.42 -8.44
CA VAL A 372 22.74 -11.74 -8.19
C VAL A 372 21.36 -11.88 -8.84
N TYR A 373 20.53 -10.84 -8.74
CA TYR A 373 19.19 -10.83 -9.30
C TYR A 373 19.19 -10.62 -10.81
N GLU A 374 20.14 -9.85 -11.34
CA GLU A 374 20.32 -9.70 -12.78
C GLU A 374 20.60 -11.05 -13.46
N ALA A 375 21.42 -11.90 -12.83
CA ALA A 375 21.67 -13.26 -13.31
C ALA A 375 20.40 -14.14 -13.26
N LYS A 376 19.66 -14.12 -12.14
CA LYS A 376 18.39 -14.86 -11.99
C LYS A 376 17.36 -14.43 -13.04
N LEU A 377 17.27 -13.13 -13.34
CA LEU A 377 16.36 -12.60 -14.35
C LEU A 377 16.72 -13.06 -15.75
N LYS A 378 18.01 -13.05 -16.10
CA LYS A 378 18.48 -13.58 -17.39
C LYS A 378 18.14 -15.07 -17.54
N GLU A 379 18.31 -15.85 -16.48
CA GLU A 379 17.95 -17.26 -16.46
C GLU A 379 16.44 -17.48 -16.60
N THR A 380 15.64 -16.66 -15.92
CA THR A 380 14.16 -16.82 -15.89
C THR A 380 13.49 -16.35 -17.17
N LEU A 381 13.93 -15.21 -17.73
CA LEU A 381 13.30 -14.60 -18.89
C LEU A 381 13.76 -15.21 -20.21
N GLY A 382 14.98 -15.76 -20.25
CA GLY A 382 15.64 -16.24 -21.48
C GLY A 382 16.02 -15.10 -22.43
N VAL A 383 15.03 -14.33 -22.91
CA VAL A 383 15.19 -13.14 -23.75
C VAL A 383 14.63 -11.93 -23.03
N PHE A 384 15.49 -10.93 -22.86
CA PHE A 384 15.10 -9.66 -22.25
C PHE A 384 14.35 -8.78 -23.25
N PRO A 385 13.32 -8.02 -22.83
CA PRO A 385 12.67 -7.03 -23.70
C PRO A 385 13.71 -6.09 -24.30
N CYS A 386 13.77 -6.06 -25.63
CA CYS A 386 14.75 -5.27 -26.38
C CYS A 386 14.18 -3.91 -26.83
N TYR A 387 12.87 -3.73 -26.68
CA TYR A 387 12.16 -2.52 -27.05
C TYR A 387 11.64 -1.76 -25.84
N HIS A 388 11.44 -0.47 -26.03
CA HIS A 388 10.72 0.40 -25.14
C HIS A 388 9.91 1.43 -25.93
N GLN A 389 8.84 1.94 -25.32
CA GLN A 389 8.03 2.99 -25.91
C GLN A 389 7.61 4.00 -24.86
N ALA A 390 7.72 5.28 -25.20
CA ALA A 390 7.16 6.34 -24.40
C ALA A 390 5.64 6.38 -24.58
N VAL A 391 4.92 6.39 -23.46
CA VAL A 391 3.45 6.45 -23.42
C VAL A 391 3.00 7.54 -22.45
N THR A 392 1.84 8.10 -22.71
CA THR A 392 1.11 8.93 -21.74
C THR A 392 -0.19 8.26 -21.29
N SER A 393 -0.59 7.16 -21.94
CA SER A 393 -1.83 6.44 -21.67
C SER A 393 -1.65 4.93 -21.80
N ILE A 394 -2.41 4.16 -21.03
CA ILE A 394 -2.54 2.70 -21.22
C ILE A 394 -3.28 2.35 -22.52
N ASN A 395 -4.08 3.27 -23.07
CA ASN A 395 -4.79 3.01 -24.33
C ASN A 395 -3.82 2.75 -25.48
N GLU A 396 -2.63 3.37 -25.44
CA GLU A 396 -1.55 3.05 -26.38
C GLU A 396 -1.11 1.58 -26.24
N ILE A 397 -0.91 1.12 -25.01
CA ILE A 397 -0.50 -0.26 -24.69
C ILE A 397 -1.57 -1.24 -25.20
N LEU A 398 -2.85 -0.96 -24.88
CA LEU A 398 -3.99 -1.77 -25.27
C LEU A 398 -4.19 -1.83 -26.80
N ARG A 399 -3.90 -0.74 -27.51
CA ARG A 399 -3.97 -0.68 -28.98
C ARG A 399 -2.85 -1.50 -29.63
N MET A 400 -1.68 -1.50 -29.02
CA MET A 400 -0.48 -2.14 -29.56
C MET A 400 -0.39 -3.63 -29.31
N LYS A 401 -0.98 -4.11 -28.22
CA LYS A 401 -0.87 -5.50 -27.78
C LYS A 401 -2.24 -6.18 -27.81
N LYS A 402 -2.33 -7.34 -28.45
CA LYS A 402 -3.57 -8.13 -28.56
C LYS A 402 -3.99 -8.68 -27.21
N ASP A 403 -5.30 -8.70 -26.97
CA ASP A 403 -5.92 -9.22 -25.74
C ASP A 403 -5.26 -8.67 -24.47
N CYS A 404 -4.80 -7.41 -24.54
CA CYS A 404 -3.94 -6.86 -23.51
C CYS A 404 -4.74 -6.47 -22.26
N LYS A 405 -4.19 -6.81 -21.10
CA LYS A 405 -4.65 -6.33 -19.79
C LYS A 405 -3.51 -5.64 -19.06
N VAL A 406 -3.76 -4.47 -18.51
CA VAL A 406 -2.79 -3.73 -17.68
C VAL A 406 -3.23 -3.77 -16.22
N THR A 407 -2.32 -4.16 -15.35
CA THR A 407 -2.51 -4.21 -13.89
C THR A 407 -1.59 -3.20 -13.22
N TYR A 408 -2.16 -2.25 -12.48
CA TYR A 408 -1.40 -1.30 -11.67
C TYR A 408 -1.02 -1.89 -10.31
N TYR A 409 0.14 -1.47 -9.81
CA TYR A 409 0.48 -1.57 -8.40
C TYR A 409 -0.13 -0.39 -7.64
N LEU A 410 -0.41 -0.58 -6.36
CA LEU A 410 -0.85 0.46 -5.44
C LEU A 410 -2.04 1.26 -6.01
N ASN A 411 -2.04 2.55 -5.69
CA ASN A 411 -2.99 3.54 -6.13
C ASN A 411 -2.55 4.29 -7.40
N TYR A 412 -1.63 3.76 -8.22
CA TYR A 412 -1.28 4.42 -9.48
C TYR A 412 -2.45 4.42 -10.47
N MET A 413 -2.56 5.46 -11.27
CA MET A 413 -3.63 5.71 -12.22
C MET A 413 -3.06 5.99 -13.61
N ASN A 414 -3.92 5.97 -14.63
CA ASN A 414 -3.51 6.29 -15.99
C ASN A 414 -2.99 7.73 -16.11
N SER A 415 -3.59 8.68 -15.38
CA SER A 415 -3.04 10.04 -15.24
C SER A 415 -1.58 10.11 -14.74
N ASP A 416 -1.11 9.14 -13.95
CA ASP A 416 0.27 9.10 -13.46
C ASP A 416 1.27 8.81 -14.60
N LEU A 417 0.81 8.21 -15.72
CA LEU A 417 1.64 8.05 -16.92
C LEU A 417 1.89 9.37 -17.66
N ILE A 418 0.99 10.34 -17.50
CA ILE A 418 1.11 11.69 -18.09
C ILE A 418 2.04 12.55 -17.22
N VAL A 419 1.75 12.63 -15.92
CA VAL A 419 2.52 13.45 -14.97
C VAL A 419 2.91 12.60 -13.76
N PRO A 420 4.16 12.13 -13.69
CA PRO A 420 4.64 11.37 -12.55
C PRO A 420 4.56 12.14 -11.23
N ARG A 421 4.27 11.44 -10.13
CA ARG A 421 4.11 12.04 -8.79
C ARG A 421 5.45 12.50 -8.25
N GLN A 422 5.50 13.74 -7.77
CA GLN A 422 6.72 14.34 -7.23
C GLN A 422 7.38 13.51 -6.11
N LYS A 423 6.58 12.82 -5.27
CA LYS A 423 7.11 11.97 -4.19
C LYS A 423 7.96 10.78 -4.68
N ASP A 424 7.73 10.33 -5.91
CA ASP A 424 8.43 9.18 -6.50
C ASP A 424 9.62 9.59 -7.37
N LEU A 425 9.70 10.86 -7.77
CA LEU A 425 10.78 11.43 -8.59
C LEU A 425 12.05 11.73 -7.77
N LEU A 426 12.51 10.75 -7.00
CA LEU A 426 13.69 10.88 -6.14
C LEU A 426 14.97 10.46 -6.89
N GLY A 427 16.03 11.23 -6.69
CA GLY A 427 17.35 10.93 -7.24
C GLY A 427 17.40 10.96 -8.78
N LYS A 428 17.52 9.79 -9.40
CA LYS A 428 17.62 9.64 -10.86
C LYS A 428 16.31 9.18 -11.51
N ILE A 429 15.27 8.90 -10.73
CA ILE A 429 13.96 8.49 -11.24
C ILE A 429 13.31 9.69 -11.93
N LYS A 430 12.94 9.51 -13.20
CA LYS A 430 12.37 10.55 -14.07
C LYS A 430 10.92 10.28 -14.46
N GLY A 431 10.42 9.07 -14.18
CA GLY A 431 9.07 8.68 -14.52
C GLY A 431 8.75 7.25 -14.11
N TYR A 432 7.78 6.65 -14.80
CA TYR A 432 7.28 5.32 -14.48
C TYR A 432 7.40 4.32 -15.64
N ALA A 433 7.26 3.03 -15.34
CA ALA A 433 7.25 1.95 -16.31
C ALA A 433 6.13 0.95 -16.06
N ILE A 434 5.56 0.42 -17.15
CA ILE A 434 4.69 -0.75 -17.19
C ILE A 434 5.45 -1.86 -17.91
N VAL A 435 5.63 -2.98 -17.23
CA VAL A 435 6.51 -4.06 -17.70
C VAL A 435 5.75 -5.30 -18.16
N PRO A 436 6.36 -6.18 -18.97
CA PRO A 436 5.80 -7.49 -19.27
C PRO A 436 5.48 -8.33 -18.03
N LYS A 437 4.39 -9.11 -18.07
CA LYS A 437 4.03 -10.07 -17.01
C LYS A 437 5.18 -11.03 -16.64
N PRO A 438 5.93 -11.64 -17.58
CA PRO A 438 7.05 -12.50 -17.21
C PRO A 438 8.12 -11.76 -16.41
N LEU A 439 8.31 -10.46 -16.66
CA LEU A 439 9.24 -9.66 -15.88
C LEU A 439 8.71 -9.38 -14.47
N HIS A 440 7.42 -9.09 -14.34
CA HIS A 440 6.76 -9.02 -13.05
C HIS A 440 6.91 -10.35 -12.28
N GLU A 441 6.59 -11.48 -12.89
CA GLU A 441 6.66 -12.80 -12.26
C GLU A 441 8.08 -13.15 -11.82
N ALA A 442 9.09 -12.82 -12.63
CA ALA A 442 10.49 -13.06 -12.30
C ALA A 442 11.03 -12.16 -11.17
N THR A 443 10.30 -11.09 -10.82
CA THR A 443 10.73 -10.09 -9.83
C THR A 443 9.80 -10.00 -8.62
N SER A 444 8.65 -10.67 -8.65
CA SER A 444 7.59 -10.59 -7.63
C SER A 444 8.01 -11.16 -6.27
N ASP A 445 8.96 -12.09 -6.25
CA ASP A 445 9.50 -12.70 -5.04
C ASP A 445 10.69 -11.93 -4.45
N LEU A 446 11.09 -10.82 -5.08
CA LEU A 446 12.26 -10.06 -4.66
C LEU A 446 11.92 -9.04 -3.56
N PRO A 447 12.81 -8.84 -2.58
CA PRO A 447 12.65 -7.78 -1.58
C PRO A 447 12.58 -6.40 -2.23
N ASN A 448 11.72 -5.52 -1.71
CA ASN A 448 11.58 -4.13 -2.16
C ASN A 448 11.10 -3.96 -3.61
N PHE A 449 10.16 -4.81 -4.04
CA PHE A 449 9.55 -4.75 -5.36
C PHE A 449 9.14 -3.34 -5.83
N ASN A 450 8.59 -2.51 -4.94
CA ASN A 450 8.17 -1.14 -5.30
C ASN A 450 9.30 -0.16 -5.59
N ASN A 451 10.55 -0.57 -5.39
CA ASN A 451 11.73 0.23 -5.70
C ASN A 451 12.46 -0.28 -6.95
N HIS A 452 11.86 -1.21 -7.70
CA HIS A 452 12.44 -1.71 -8.93
C HIS A 452 12.41 -0.63 -10.02
N ILE A 453 13.54 -0.51 -10.71
CA ILE A 453 13.79 0.54 -11.68
C ILE A 453 14.20 -0.08 -13.00
N VAL A 454 13.52 0.35 -14.05
CA VAL A 454 13.96 0.19 -15.43
C VAL A 454 14.79 1.41 -15.80
N GLU A 455 15.97 1.19 -16.37
CA GLU A 455 16.82 2.23 -16.90
C GLU A 455 16.82 2.18 -18.43
N VAL A 456 16.57 3.32 -19.04
CA VAL A 456 16.76 3.52 -20.48
C VAL A 456 17.96 4.44 -20.65
N TYR A 457 18.92 4.03 -21.47
CA TYR A 457 20.09 4.87 -21.77
C TYR A 457 20.51 4.75 -23.22
N GLU A 458 21.09 5.83 -23.73
CA GLU A 458 21.79 5.84 -25.01
C GLU A 458 23.16 5.17 -24.83
N SER A 459 23.42 4.13 -25.61
CA SER A 459 24.72 3.50 -25.75
C SER A 459 25.24 3.73 -27.17
N ARG A 460 26.48 4.18 -27.30
CA ARG A 460 27.24 4.11 -28.54
C ARG A 460 28.28 3.03 -28.37
N VAL A 461 28.10 1.92 -29.07
CA VAL A 461 29.20 0.99 -29.23
C VAL A 461 30.08 1.56 -30.35
N TYR A 462 31.39 1.66 -30.15
CA TYR A 462 32.33 2.06 -31.20
C TYR A 462 33.03 0.81 -31.73
N VAL A 463 33.11 0.65 -33.05
CA VAL A 463 33.99 -0.34 -33.68
C VAL A 463 35.24 0.35 -34.17
N GLY A 464 36.38 -0.05 -33.61
CA GLY A 464 37.65 0.10 -34.30
C GLY A 464 37.83 -1.04 -35.31
N ILE A 465 38.51 -0.75 -36.42
CA ILE A 465 38.94 -1.75 -37.42
C ILE A 465 39.81 -2.80 -36.70
N GLY A 466 39.21 -3.93 -36.30
CA GLY A 466 39.89 -4.96 -35.49
C GLY A 466 39.06 -5.65 -34.41
N GLY A 467 37.81 -5.22 -34.17
CA GLY A 467 36.93 -5.79 -33.13
C GLY A 467 36.79 -4.86 -31.92
N VAL A 468 35.86 -5.20 -31.03
CA VAL A 468 35.47 -4.39 -29.86
C VAL A 468 36.66 -4.19 -28.92
N ASP A 469 37.09 -2.95 -28.72
CA ASP A 469 37.87 -2.56 -27.54
C ASP A 469 36.88 -2.08 -26.46
N PRO A 470 36.64 -2.87 -25.39
CA PRO A 470 35.71 -2.50 -24.31
C PRO A 470 36.10 -1.21 -23.56
N SER A 471 37.31 -0.68 -23.78
CA SER A 471 37.79 0.60 -23.25
C SER A 471 37.36 1.81 -24.08
N GLN A 472 36.84 1.61 -25.31
CA GLN A 472 36.42 2.65 -26.26
C GLN A 472 34.89 2.81 -26.35
N ILE A 473 34.11 2.07 -25.55
CA ILE A 473 32.68 2.36 -25.38
C ILE A 473 32.59 3.77 -24.78
N ASP A 474 31.93 4.71 -25.47
CA ASP A 474 31.61 5.99 -24.85
C ASP A 474 30.58 5.73 -23.75
N ARG A 475 31.10 5.61 -22.51
CA ARG A 475 30.30 5.36 -21.31
C ARG A 475 29.67 6.65 -20.76
N SER A 476 29.70 7.74 -21.51
CA SER A 476 28.99 8.97 -21.15
C SER A 476 27.63 8.96 -21.82
N PRO A 477 26.57 8.37 -21.20
CA PRO A 477 25.25 8.42 -21.80
C PRO A 477 24.84 9.89 -21.95
N HIS A 478 24.66 10.34 -23.19
CA HIS A 478 24.10 11.67 -23.47
C HIS A 478 22.63 11.72 -23.00
N PHE A 479 21.98 10.56 -22.87
CA PHE A 479 20.69 10.37 -22.22
C PHE A 479 20.70 9.13 -21.30
N ARG A 480 20.23 9.30 -20.07
CA ARG A 480 19.98 8.22 -19.09
C ARG A 480 18.77 8.60 -18.23
N ALA A 481 17.72 7.78 -18.28
CA ALA A 481 16.52 7.98 -17.48
C ALA A 481 16.16 6.69 -16.74
N GLN A 482 15.75 6.84 -15.48
CA GLN A 482 15.27 5.74 -14.65
C GLN A 482 13.76 5.86 -14.45
N PHE A 483 13.09 4.73 -14.51
CA PHE A 483 11.64 4.63 -14.44
C PHE A 483 11.27 3.63 -13.35
N LYS A 484 10.50 4.09 -12.36
CA LYS A 484 9.97 3.22 -11.31
C LYS A 484 8.86 2.36 -11.90
N ILE A 485 8.89 1.05 -11.64
CA ILE A 485 7.86 0.15 -12.16
C ILE A 485 6.57 0.36 -11.34
N ILE A 486 5.46 0.65 -12.03
CA ILE A 486 4.16 0.92 -11.40
C ILE A 486 3.05 -0.05 -11.81
N GLY A 487 3.35 -1.01 -12.66
CA GLY A 487 2.41 -2.03 -13.11
C GLY A 487 3.02 -2.98 -14.11
N TYR A 488 2.21 -3.92 -14.58
CA TYR A 488 2.58 -4.85 -15.64
C TYR A 488 1.43 -5.05 -16.63
N TYR A 489 1.75 -5.62 -17.79
CA TYR A 489 0.77 -5.98 -18.80
C TYR A 489 0.83 -7.46 -19.16
N GLU A 490 -0.32 -8.03 -19.45
CA GLU A 490 -0.53 -9.40 -19.94
C GLU A 490 -1.05 -9.33 -21.37
N THR A 491 -0.57 -10.19 -22.26
CA THR A 491 -0.98 -10.22 -23.67
C THR A 491 -0.71 -11.60 -24.28
N THR A 492 -1.32 -11.85 -25.45
CA THR A 492 -1.00 -12.99 -26.32
C THR A 492 0.14 -12.70 -27.30
N ASP A 493 0.56 -11.44 -27.44
CA ASP A 493 1.72 -11.04 -28.25
C ASP A 493 3.06 -11.30 -27.53
N PRO A 494 4.21 -11.24 -28.24
CA PRO A 494 5.52 -11.29 -27.62
C PRO A 494 5.74 -10.20 -26.56
N TYR A 495 6.39 -10.60 -25.46
CA TYR A 495 6.80 -9.75 -24.35
C TYR A 495 8.15 -9.05 -24.61
N ASP A 496 8.20 -8.27 -25.69
CA ASP A 496 9.42 -7.66 -26.22
C ASP A 496 9.62 -6.19 -25.86
N THR A 497 8.62 -5.55 -25.24
CA THR A 497 8.54 -4.10 -25.04
C THR A 497 8.33 -3.73 -23.58
N VAL A 498 9.04 -2.72 -23.08
CA VAL A 498 8.70 -2.04 -21.83
C VAL A 498 8.13 -0.66 -22.12
N PHE A 499 6.95 -0.36 -21.57
CA PHE A 499 6.35 0.96 -21.72
C PHE A 499 6.84 1.86 -20.61
N VAL A 500 7.33 3.05 -20.97
CA VAL A 500 7.84 4.06 -20.04
C VAL A 500 7.07 5.35 -20.22
N THR A 501 6.96 6.17 -19.18
CA THR A 501 6.30 7.47 -19.30
C THR A 501 7.02 8.36 -20.30
N TYR A 502 6.26 9.13 -21.08
CA TYR A 502 6.82 10.15 -21.96
C TYR A 502 7.66 11.16 -21.17
N VAL A 503 7.15 11.62 -20.03
CA VAL A 503 7.93 12.41 -19.08
C VAL A 503 9.12 11.60 -18.61
N GLY A 504 10.31 12.19 -18.75
CA GLY A 504 11.58 11.54 -18.46
C GLY A 504 12.20 10.90 -19.70
N CYS A 505 11.39 10.22 -20.53
CA CYS A 505 11.88 9.71 -21.82
C CYS A 505 12.20 10.85 -22.80
N ASN A 506 11.37 11.89 -22.81
CA ASN A 506 11.50 13.06 -23.70
C ASN A 506 12.78 13.89 -23.48
N GLU A 507 13.51 13.72 -22.37
CA GLU A 507 14.81 14.38 -22.17
C GLU A 507 15.82 13.99 -23.28
N LYS A 508 15.61 12.84 -23.93
CA LYS A 508 16.44 12.37 -25.05
C LYS A 508 16.47 13.30 -26.24
N TYR A 509 15.39 14.07 -26.47
CA TYR A 509 15.27 14.97 -27.62
C TYR A 509 16.22 16.18 -27.56
N LYS A 510 16.88 16.41 -26.41
CA LYS A 510 17.98 17.38 -26.28
C LYS A 510 19.23 16.97 -27.06
N SER A 511 19.39 15.68 -27.35
CA SER A 511 20.50 15.17 -28.15
C SER A 511 20.17 15.27 -29.64
N GLY A 512 21.11 15.80 -30.42
CA GLY A 512 20.92 16.03 -31.86
C GLY A 512 20.59 14.78 -32.66
N ALA A 513 20.97 13.59 -32.16
CA ALA A 513 20.68 12.31 -32.79
C ALA A 513 19.17 11.99 -32.83
N PHE A 514 18.36 12.60 -31.95
CA PHE A 514 16.95 12.26 -31.78
C PHE A 514 16.02 13.42 -32.09
N LYS A 515 16.55 14.54 -32.59
CA LYS A 515 15.76 15.72 -32.94
C LYS A 515 14.71 15.45 -34.04
N ASN A 516 14.95 14.42 -34.86
CA ASN A 516 14.08 14.01 -35.96
C ASN A 516 13.09 12.90 -35.58
N GLU A 517 13.14 12.38 -34.35
CA GLU A 517 12.03 11.57 -33.84
C GLU A 517 10.78 12.44 -33.71
N HIS A 518 9.62 11.85 -34.01
CA HIS A 518 8.37 12.58 -34.08
C HIS A 518 7.26 11.87 -33.32
N ILE A 519 6.21 12.64 -33.02
CA ILE A 519 4.95 12.18 -32.48
C ILE A 519 4.10 11.67 -33.64
N GLU A 520 3.62 10.44 -33.51
CA GLU A 520 2.85 9.72 -34.52
C GLU A 520 1.35 10.06 -34.42
N SER A 521 0.85 10.24 -33.20
CA SER A 521 -0.53 10.65 -32.97
C SER A 521 -0.72 11.33 -31.61
N ILE A 522 -1.74 12.19 -31.52
CA ILE A 522 -2.23 12.77 -30.27
C ILE A 522 -3.76 12.67 -30.26
N THR A 523 -4.29 12.02 -29.25
CA THR A 523 -5.73 11.90 -29.00
C THR A 523 -6.05 12.28 -27.56
N MET A 524 -7.17 12.97 -27.34
CA MET A 524 -7.67 13.31 -26.00
C MET A 524 -9.12 12.90 -25.89
N LYS A 525 -9.49 12.32 -24.75
CA LYS A 525 -10.88 11.97 -24.43
C LYS A 525 -11.42 12.93 -23.39
N THR A 526 -12.56 13.57 -23.67
CA THR A 526 -13.12 14.60 -22.79
C THR A 526 -14.10 14.04 -21.78
N LYS A 527 -14.16 14.64 -20.59
CA LYS A 527 -15.20 14.34 -19.59
C LYS A 527 -16.56 14.87 -20.06
N GLY A 528 -17.62 14.08 -19.92
CA GLY A 528 -18.93 14.43 -20.46
C GLY A 528 -19.77 15.43 -19.66
N ASP A 529 -19.48 15.54 -18.36
CA ASP A 529 -20.17 16.39 -17.39
C ASP A 529 -19.43 17.70 -17.08
N VAL A 530 -18.30 17.96 -17.74
CA VAL A 530 -17.44 19.12 -17.47
C VAL A 530 -17.45 20.08 -18.66
N GLU A 531 -17.43 21.38 -18.37
CA GLU A 531 -17.27 22.42 -19.39
C GLU A 531 -15.83 22.41 -19.95
N ILE A 532 -15.70 22.22 -21.26
CA ILE A 532 -14.40 21.96 -21.92
C ILE A 532 -13.72 23.20 -22.50
N SER A 533 -14.25 24.40 -22.29
CA SER A 533 -13.65 25.61 -22.87
C SER A 533 -12.22 25.89 -22.38
N PRO A 534 -11.83 25.57 -21.12
CA PRO A 534 -10.44 25.60 -20.71
C PRO A 534 -9.53 24.77 -21.61
N LEU A 535 -9.95 23.54 -21.97
CA LEU A 535 -9.23 22.68 -22.89
C LEU A 535 -9.17 23.27 -24.30
N ILE A 536 -10.32 23.70 -24.84
CA ILE A 536 -10.38 24.26 -26.20
C ILE A 536 -9.51 25.53 -26.33
N ASN A 537 -9.60 26.43 -25.35
CA ASN A 537 -8.79 27.65 -25.32
C ASN A 537 -7.30 27.33 -25.20
N PHE A 538 -6.94 26.29 -24.43
CA PHE A 538 -5.57 25.84 -24.34
C PHE A 538 -5.06 25.23 -25.66
N LEU A 539 -5.85 24.39 -26.33
CA LEU A 539 -5.48 23.78 -27.62
C LEU A 539 -5.27 24.83 -28.71
N LYS A 540 -6.11 25.89 -28.74
CA LYS A 540 -5.99 27.00 -29.70
C LYS A 540 -4.64 27.73 -29.65
N LEU A 541 -3.90 27.62 -28.54
CA LEU A 541 -2.54 28.17 -28.43
C LEU A 541 -1.53 27.46 -29.34
N TYR A 542 -1.81 26.23 -29.76
CA TYR A 542 -0.87 25.36 -30.47
C TYR A 542 -1.44 24.79 -31.77
N PHE A 543 -2.76 24.59 -31.84
CA PHE A 543 -3.47 23.90 -32.90
C PHE A 543 -4.65 24.74 -33.40
N ALA A 544 -4.86 24.80 -34.71
CA ALA A 544 -6.02 25.47 -35.29
C ALA A 544 -7.29 24.61 -35.11
N PRO A 545 -8.47 25.18 -34.82
CA PRO A 545 -9.72 24.43 -34.94
C PRO A 545 -9.91 24.00 -36.40
N SER A 546 -10.26 22.73 -36.66
CA SER A 546 -10.36 22.20 -38.03
C SER A 546 -11.41 22.90 -38.90
N GLU A 547 -12.44 23.47 -38.29
CA GLU A 547 -13.47 24.28 -38.98
C GLU A 547 -12.98 25.68 -39.39
N ASN A 548 -11.92 26.18 -38.74
CA ASN A 548 -11.42 27.56 -38.87
C ASN A 548 -9.94 27.64 -39.30
N VAL A 549 -9.40 26.59 -39.94
CA VAL A 549 -7.97 26.50 -40.33
C VAL A 549 -7.48 27.72 -41.11
N ALA A 550 -8.33 28.30 -41.96
CA ALA A 550 -8.01 29.46 -42.79
C ALA A 550 -7.66 30.72 -41.96
N GLU A 551 -8.21 30.89 -40.76
CA GLU A 551 -7.92 32.03 -39.87
C GLU A 551 -6.51 31.98 -39.28
N TYR A 552 -5.93 30.78 -39.21
CA TYR A 552 -4.62 30.53 -38.59
C TYR A 552 -3.51 30.34 -39.63
N ALA A 553 -3.86 30.16 -40.90
CA ALA A 553 -2.90 29.94 -41.99
C ALA A 553 -1.90 31.12 -42.10
N GLY A 554 -0.60 30.81 -42.05
CA GLY A 554 0.47 31.81 -42.14
C GLY A 554 0.74 32.59 -40.85
N SER A 555 0.06 32.25 -39.74
CA SER A 555 0.34 32.79 -38.40
C SER A 555 1.23 31.84 -37.58
N THR A 556 1.76 32.34 -36.46
CA THR A 556 2.59 31.56 -35.52
C THR A 556 1.85 31.25 -34.23
N ASN A 557 2.04 30.05 -33.71
CA ASN A 557 1.50 29.60 -32.44
C ASN A 557 2.37 30.02 -31.23
N GLU A 558 1.96 29.67 -30.01
CA GLU A 558 2.67 30.02 -28.77
C GLU A 558 4.06 29.35 -28.62
N LEU A 559 4.41 28.39 -29.49
CA LEU A 559 5.76 27.82 -29.58
C LEU A 559 6.68 28.64 -30.49
N GLY A 560 6.16 29.69 -31.14
CA GLY A 560 6.87 30.45 -32.17
C GLY A 560 7.00 29.70 -33.50
N LEU A 561 6.20 28.65 -33.70
CA LEU A 561 6.16 27.83 -34.91
C LEU A 561 4.94 28.21 -35.75
N ALA A 562 4.98 27.96 -37.06
CA ALA A 562 3.80 28.14 -37.89
C ALA A 562 2.67 27.20 -37.44
N TYR A 563 1.42 27.65 -37.55
CA TYR A 563 0.28 26.73 -37.43
C TYR A 563 0.29 25.75 -38.60
N GLU A 564 0.68 24.51 -38.30
CA GLU A 564 0.74 23.39 -39.25
C GLU A 564 -0.26 22.27 -38.91
N TYR A 565 -0.82 22.34 -37.70
CA TYR A 565 -1.66 21.30 -37.11
C TYR A 565 -3.00 21.86 -36.69
N SER A 566 -4.01 21.01 -36.78
CA SER A 566 -5.39 21.30 -36.40
C SER A 566 -5.93 20.26 -35.43
N PHE A 567 -6.95 20.62 -34.66
CA PHE A 567 -7.70 19.67 -33.82
C PHE A 567 -9.14 19.55 -34.32
N THR A 568 -9.65 18.33 -34.33
CA THR A 568 -11.05 18.02 -34.61
C THR A 568 -11.68 17.39 -33.38
N MET A 569 -12.94 17.72 -33.10
CA MET A 569 -13.71 17.13 -32.01
C MET A 569 -14.82 16.29 -32.61
N LYS A 570 -14.91 15.02 -32.19
CA LYS A 570 -15.97 14.10 -32.60
C LYS A 570 -16.72 13.63 -31.36
N GLU A 571 -18.03 13.86 -31.33
CA GLU A 571 -18.89 13.31 -30.28
C GLU A 571 -18.92 11.79 -30.37
N ILE A 572 -18.86 11.13 -29.21
CA ILE A 572 -19.03 9.68 -29.12
C ILE A 572 -20.54 9.42 -29.09
N ALA A 573 -21.05 8.67 -30.07
CA ALA A 573 -22.44 8.26 -30.07
C ALA A 573 -22.70 7.28 -28.91
N GLU A 574 -23.69 7.57 -28.08
CA GLU A 574 -24.14 6.71 -26.97
C GLU A 574 -24.63 5.33 -27.44
#